data_AF-A0A2X0K3E9-F1
#
_entry.id   AF-A0A2X0K3E9-F1
#
_cell.length_a   1.000
_cell.length_b   1.000
_cell.length_c   1.000
_cell.angle_alpha   90.00
_cell.angle_beta   90.00
_cell.angle_gamma   90.00
#
_symmetry.space_group_name_H-M   'P 1'
#
loop_
_entity.id
_entity.type
_entity.pdbx_description
1 polymer ?
#
loop_
_entity_poly.entity_id
_entity_poly.type
_entity_poly.pdbx_seq_one_letter_code
_entity_poly.pdbx_strand_id
1 'polypeptide(L)'
;MDELKIDADLLEALEALPDASEQRLAVFIHLADEPTSEERELLAHVGAAMLPASSTTTYAMMTPRDVRALSEEPWVFALTLSTPVHPLASSSWLD
;
A
#
# COMPACT_ATOMS: atom_id res chain seq x y z
N MET A 1 12.21 -8.99 3.56
CA MET A 1 11.01 -8.79 2.73
C MET A 1 10.25 -10.10 2.68
N ASP A 2 9.00 -10.10 3.13
CA ASP A 2 8.10 -11.24 2.98
C ASP A 2 7.31 -11.08 1.67
N GLU A 3 7.81 -11.69 0.61
CA GLU A 3 7.25 -11.60 -0.75
C GLU A 3 5.82 -12.11 -0.83
N LEU A 4 5.38 -12.95 0.11
CA LEU A 4 4.01 -13.47 0.14
C LEU A 4 2.98 -12.38 0.49
N LYS A 5 3.42 -11.28 1.09
CA LYS A 5 2.57 -10.14 1.46
C LYS A 5 2.48 -9.09 0.35
N ILE A 6 3.35 -9.15 -0.65
CA ILE A 6 3.42 -8.15 -1.73
C ILE A 6 2.69 -8.71 -2.94
N ASP A 7 1.73 -7.98 -3.50
CA ASP A 7 1.09 -8.41 -4.74
C ASP A 7 2.06 -8.33 -5.94
N ALA A 8 1.75 -9.09 -7.00
CA ALA A 8 2.63 -9.20 -8.15
C ALA A 8 2.92 -7.84 -8.81
N ASP A 9 1.91 -6.98 -8.90
CA ASP A 9 2.04 -5.66 -9.52
C ASP A 9 2.94 -4.73 -8.69
N LEU A 10 2.84 -4.76 -7.35
CA LEU A 10 3.75 -4.01 -6.48
C LEU A 10 5.15 -4.58 -6.53
N LEU A 11 5.30 -5.91 -6.56
CA LEU A 11 6.61 -6.55 -6.67
C LEU A 11 7.31 -6.14 -7.96
N GLU A 12 6.62 -6.18 -9.11
CA GLU A 12 7.17 -5.72 -10.40
C GLU A 12 7.57 -4.23 -10.33
N ALA A 13 6.73 -3.38 -9.73
CA ALA A 13 7.04 -1.97 -9.54
C ALA A 13 8.27 -1.72 -8.65
N LEU A 14 8.48 -2.57 -7.63
CA LEU A 14 9.66 -2.52 -6.75
C LEU A 14 10.92 -3.01 -7.46
N GLU A 15 10.83 -4.02 -8.33
CA GLU A 15 11.97 -4.50 -9.12
C GLU A 15 12.40 -3.51 -10.20
N ALA A 16 11.45 -2.74 -10.74
CA ALA A 16 11.74 -1.68 -11.71
C ALA A 16 12.42 -0.45 -11.09
N LEU A 17 12.45 -0.32 -9.75
CA LEU A 17 12.99 0.84 -9.04
C LEU A 17 14.16 0.46 -8.13
N PRO A 18 15.27 1.21 -8.13
CA PRO A 18 16.34 0.97 -7.17
C PRO A 18 15.88 1.32 -5.75
N ASP A 19 16.44 0.65 -4.74
CA ASP A 19 16.11 0.87 -3.32
C ASP A 19 16.35 2.30 -2.84
N ALA A 20 17.32 2.99 -3.44
CA ALA A 20 17.63 4.39 -3.17
C ALA A 20 16.68 5.36 -3.90
N SER A 21 15.66 4.86 -4.59
CA SER A 21 14.67 5.69 -5.27
C SER A 21 13.78 6.39 -4.25
N GLU A 22 13.69 7.72 -4.39
CA GLU A 22 12.73 8.55 -3.66
C GLU A 22 11.35 8.57 -4.34
N GLN A 23 11.18 7.84 -5.45
CA GLN A 23 9.90 7.73 -6.13
C GLN A 23 8.89 7.02 -5.24
N ARG A 24 7.73 7.64 -5.05
CA ARG A 24 6.67 7.10 -4.19
C ARG A 24 5.64 6.32 -5.00
N LEU A 25 5.32 5.14 -4.52
CA LEU A 25 4.27 4.26 -5.02
C LEU A 25 3.01 4.46 -4.18
N ALA A 26 1.87 4.47 -4.85
CA ALA A 26 0.56 4.46 -4.20
C ALA A 26 0.27 3.02 -3.76
N VAL A 27 0.17 2.77 -2.46
CA VAL A 27 0.06 1.41 -1.90
C VAL A 27 -1.13 1.33 -0.94
N PHE A 28 -1.95 0.31 -1.09
CA PHE A 28 -2.89 -0.10 -0.04
C PHE A 28 -2.18 -1.04 0.93
N ILE A 29 -2.38 -0.78 2.22
CA ILE A 29 -1.81 -1.53 3.32
C ILE A 29 -2.96 -2.25 4.01
N HIS A 30 -2.94 -3.58 3.94
CA HIS A 30 -3.88 -4.45 4.63
C HIS A 30 -3.25 -4.95 5.93
N LEU A 31 -3.94 -4.70 7.03
CA LEU A 31 -3.54 -5.06 8.37
C LEU A 31 -4.21 -6.38 8.76
N ALA A 32 -3.52 -7.19 9.56
CA ALA A 32 -4.08 -8.45 10.05
C ALA A 32 -5.26 -8.20 11.00
N ASP A 33 -5.16 -7.16 11.83
CA ASP A 33 -6.13 -6.76 12.85
C ASP A 33 -6.22 -5.23 12.98
N GLU A 34 -7.03 -4.72 13.91
CA GLU A 34 -7.08 -3.30 14.25
C GLU A 34 -5.71 -2.81 14.74
N PRO A 35 -5.14 -1.74 14.16
CA PRO A 35 -3.81 -1.28 14.54
C PRO A 35 -3.82 -0.65 15.94
N THR A 36 -2.85 -1.05 16.74
CA THR A 36 -2.50 -0.44 18.03
C THR A 36 -2.00 1.00 17.84
N SER A 37 -1.88 1.74 18.95
CA SER A 37 -1.38 3.12 18.89
C SER A 37 0.03 3.23 18.29
N GLU A 38 0.91 2.27 18.61
CA GLU A 38 2.28 2.23 18.09
C GLU A 38 2.30 1.96 16.57
N GLU A 39 1.51 0.99 16.11
CA GLU A 39 1.37 0.68 14.69
C GLU A 39 0.77 1.86 13.91
N ARG A 40 -0.15 2.62 14.51
CA ARG A 40 -0.69 3.86 13.92
C ARG A 40 0.37 4.95 13.80
N GLU A 41 1.26 5.08 14.78
CA GLU A 41 2.37 6.04 14.71
C GLU A 41 3.36 5.67 13.59
N LEU A 42 3.67 4.38 13.43
CA LEU A 42 4.48 3.88 12.31
C LEU A 42 3.81 4.14 10.96
N LEU A 43 2.51 3.84 10.84
CA LEU A 43 1.72 4.13 9.64
C LEU A 43 1.70 5.63 9.32
N ALA A 44 1.57 6.49 10.32
CA ALA A 44 1.63 7.94 10.13
C ALA A 44 3.03 8.39 9.65
N HIS A 45 4.10 7.76 10.13
CA HIS A 45 5.47 8.07 9.71
C HIS A 45 5.72 7.76 8.23
N VAL A 46 5.16 6.66 7.71
CA VAL A 46 5.22 6.30 6.29
C VAL A 46 4.21 7.06 5.42
N GLY A 47 3.52 8.04 5.99
CA GLY A 47 2.57 8.89 5.28
C GLY A 47 1.25 8.20 4.93
N ALA A 48 0.89 7.13 5.65
CA ALA A 48 -0.42 6.52 5.51
C ALA A 48 -1.51 7.47 6.01
N ALA A 49 -2.63 7.51 5.29
CA ALA A 49 -3.79 8.26 5.73
C ALA A 49 -4.28 7.71 7.08
N MET A 50 -4.72 8.62 7.97
CA MET A 50 -5.25 8.21 9.27
C MET A 50 -6.45 7.30 9.09
N LEU A 51 -6.34 6.10 9.65
CA LEU A 51 -7.42 5.13 9.67
C LEU A 51 -8.49 5.54 10.69
N PRO A 52 -9.78 5.38 10.37
CA PRO A 52 -10.78 5.22 11.40
C PRO A 52 -10.42 4.01 12.26
N ALA A 53 -10.71 4.05 13.55
CA ALA A 53 -10.24 3.05 14.51
C ALA A 53 -10.54 1.60 14.08
N SER A 54 -11.72 1.34 13.51
CA SER A 54 -12.13 -0.01 13.10
C SER A 54 -11.68 -0.43 11.69
N SER A 55 -10.80 0.31 11.02
CA SER A 55 -10.35 -0.02 9.67
C SER A 55 -9.07 -0.83 9.68
N THR A 56 -9.06 -1.95 8.96
CA THR A 56 -7.88 -2.81 8.74
C THR A 56 -7.23 -2.57 7.39
N THR A 57 -7.63 -1.54 6.64
CA THR A 57 -7.02 -1.19 5.35
C THR A 57 -6.80 0.30 5.25
N THR A 58 -5.56 0.71 4.96
CA THR A 58 -5.17 2.10 4.72
C THR A 58 -4.47 2.27 3.38
N TYR A 59 -4.17 3.51 3.04
CA TYR A 59 -3.50 3.93 1.83
C TYR A 59 -2.34 4.87 2.16
N ALA A 60 -1.21 4.70 1.49
CA ALA A 60 -0.01 5.51 1.67
C ALA A 60 0.74 5.75 0.35
N MET A 61 1.47 6.86 0.29
CA MET A 61 2.47 7.11 -0.76
C MET A 61 3.85 6.76 -0.21
N MET A 62 4.38 5.60 -0.57
CA MET A 62 5.56 4.98 0.07
C MET A 62 6.74 4.86 -0.88
N THR A 63 7.96 5.01 -0.40
CA THR A 63 9.16 4.67 -1.18
C THR A 63 9.34 3.15 -1.23
N PRO A 64 10.11 2.59 -2.19
CA PRO A 64 10.44 1.17 -2.20
C PRO A 64 11.05 0.67 -0.89
N ARG A 65 11.85 1.52 -0.23
CA ARG A 65 12.42 1.21 1.08
C ARG A 65 11.35 1.06 2.16
N ASP A 66 10.38 1.97 2.20
CA ASP A 66 9.29 1.92 3.18
C ASP A 66 8.41 0.68 2.95
N VAL A 67 8.12 0.34 1.69
CA VAL A 67 7.33 -0.85 1.35
C VAL A 67 8.03 -2.13 1.83
N ARG A 68 9.34 -2.24 1.60
CA ARG A 68 10.11 -3.39 2.07
C ARG A 68 10.16 -3.47 3.59
N ALA A 69 10.40 -2.37 4.28
CA ALA A 69 10.40 -2.33 5.74
C ALA A 69 9.03 -2.74 6.31
N LEU A 70 7.95 -2.19 5.76
CA LEU A 70 6.59 -2.49 6.21
C LEU A 70 6.18 -3.95 5.92
N SER A 71 6.68 -4.56 4.83
CA SER A 71 6.41 -5.97 4.55
C SER A 71 6.93 -6.93 5.62
N GLU A 72 7.97 -6.53 6.38
CA GLU A 72 8.58 -7.35 7.43
C GLU A 72 7.78 -7.30 8.74
N GLU A 73 6.86 -6.33 8.87
CA GLU A 73 6.05 -6.17 10.06
C GLU A 73 5.01 -7.31 10.20
N PRO A 74 4.90 -7.94 11.39
CA PRO A 74 4.03 -9.11 11.58
C PRO A 74 2.53 -8.76 11.57
N TRP A 75 2.19 -7.50 11.87
CA TRP A 75 0.82 -6.98 11.87
C TRP A 75 0.33 -6.56 10.47
N VAL A 76 1.21 -6.57 9.47
CA VAL A 76 0.88 -6.35 8.06
C VAL A 76 0.51 -7.68 7.43
N PHE A 77 -0.70 -7.74 6.88
CA PHE A 77 -1.23 -8.91 6.18
C PHE A 77 -0.85 -8.89 4.70
N ALA A 78 -1.04 -7.75 4.03
CA ALA A 78 -0.72 -7.61 2.61
C ALA A 78 -0.46 -6.14 2.23
N LEU A 79 0.30 -5.95 1.15
CA LEU A 79 0.60 -4.67 0.50
C LEU A 79 0.26 -4.82 -0.98
N THR A 80 -0.61 -3.96 -1.50
CA THR A 80 -1.05 -4.03 -2.89
C THR A 80 -0.86 -2.70 -3.60
N LEU A 81 -0.42 -2.73 -4.84
CA LEU A 81 -0.29 -1.52 -5.65
C LEU A 81 -1.68 -0.90 -5.88
N SER A 82 -1.81 0.39 -5.59
CA SER A 82 -3.01 1.14 -5.95
C SER A 82 -2.98 1.45 -7.44
N THR A 83 -3.50 0.54 -8.27
CA THR A 83 -3.73 0.84 -9.69
C THR A 83 -4.84 1.87 -9.83
N PRO A 84 -4.69 2.89 -10.71
CA PRO A 84 -5.78 3.81 -10.99
C PRO A 84 -6.97 3.04 -11.56
N VAL A 85 -8.13 3.20 -10.93
CA VAL A 85 -9.38 2.61 -11.42
C VAL A 85 -9.73 3.36 -12.69
N HIS A 86 -9.54 2.73 -13.86
CA HIS A 86 -10.04 3.29 -15.11
C HIS A 86 -11.58 3.22 -15.07
N PRO A 87 -12.30 4.35 -15.09
CA PRO A 87 -13.74 4.29 -15.27
C PRO A 87 -14.02 3.60 -16.61
N LEU A 88 -14.79 2.52 -16.58
CA LEU A 88 -15.31 1.91 -17.81
C LEU A 88 -16.00 3.04 -18.57
N ALA A 89 -15.51 3.32 -19.78
CA ALA A 89 -16.11 4.33 -20.64
C ALA A 89 -17.60 3.99 -20.76
N SER A 90 -18.43 4.82 -20.12
CA SER A 90 -19.88 4.70 -20.21
C SER A 90 -20.21 4.87 -21.69
N SER A 91 -20.45 3.76 -22.36
CA SER A 91 -20.79 3.75 -23.78
C SER A 91 -22.15 4.42 -23.86
N SER A 92 -22.13 5.67 -24.31
CA SER A 92 -23.30 6.51 -24.57
C SER A 92 -24.17 5.81 -25.61
N TRP A 93 -25.09 4.97 -25.17
CA TRP A 93 -26.23 4.52 -25.96
C TRP A 93 -27.32 5.55 -25.78
N LEU A 94 -27.45 6.45 -26.77
CA LEU A 94 -28.68 7.14 -27.12
C LEU A 94 -28.43 7.78 -28.49
N ASP A 95 -28.79 7.00 -29.52
CA ASP A 95 -29.17 7.49 -30.84
C ASP A 95 -30.64 7.95 -30.76
#